data_AF-A0AAJ6N4A5-F1
#
_entry.id   AF-A0AAJ6N4A5-F1
#
_cell.length_a   1.000
_cell.length_b   1.000
_cell.length_c   1.000
_cell.angle_alpha   90.00
_cell.angle_beta   90.00
_cell.angle_gamma   90.00
#
_symmetry.space_group_name_H-M   'P 1'
#
loop_
_entity.id
_entity.type
_entity.pdbx_description
1 polymer ?
#
loop_
_entity_poly.entity_id
_entity_poly.type
_entity_poly.pdbx_seq_one_letter_code
_entity_poly.pdbx_strand_id
1 'polypeptide(L)'
;MTAILLLIASAGTAAVYWPRLKAQLTASSQVARPERTPKSPEPQPTAITTPPVGETAERAPESPKEPAQAAYPSMPLPTTFGVYALSEGHLHELKPVPGKIPDRRVAISAAINTPSVTTLMDGDVKFVVFRPDGGVDASGTEVRVIAKVSRSMGVDATGKAAIVSAGDSWVIRSMSYPYKVGPIDDQSRMLLLQPEQDGFALAPGRYIVVVKGMGYDFTVAGTITDPNQCVERINAANGAFYSPCPPPRR
;
A
#
# COMPACT_ATOMS: atom_id res chain seq x y z
N MET A 1 -68.07 -19.03 -10.07
CA MET A 1 -68.04 -20.18 -9.16
C MET A 1 -66.63 -20.31 -8.61
N THR A 2 -66.33 -19.66 -7.48
CA THR A 2 -66.30 -20.28 -6.13
C THR A 2 -65.32 -21.46 -6.09
N ALA A 3 -64.08 -21.25 -5.66
CA ALA A 3 -63.62 -21.29 -4.26
C ALA A 3 -63.61 -22.71 -3.68
N ILE A 4 -62.41 -23.23 -3.38
CA ILE A 4 -62.05 -24.26 -2.36
C ILE A 4 -60.50 -24.24 -2.29
N LEU A 5 -59.94 -23.47 -1.34
CA LEU A 5 -59.30 -23.88 -0.07
C LEU A 5 -57.81 -24.27 -0.25
N LEU A 6 -56.84 -23.37 -0.01
CA LEU A 6 -56.28 -22.94 1.29
C LEU A 6 -55.99 -24.10 2.26
N LEU A 7 -54.71 -24.24 2.64
CA LEU A 7 -54.06 -24.84 3.82
C LEU A 7 -52.66 -25.30 3.32
N ILE A 8 -51.56 -24.60 3.58
CA ILE A 8 -50.80 -24.64 4.83
C ILE A 8 -50.03 -23.30 4.97
N ALA A 9 -50.39 -22.53 5.99
CA ALA A 9 -49.57 -21.46 6.56
C ALA A 9 -49.46 -21.75 8.06
N SER A 10 -48.24 -21.93 8.57
CA SER A 10 -47.76 -21.46 9.90
C SER A 10 -46.62 -22.34 10.45
N ALA A 11 -45.38 -21.84 10.42
CA ALA A 11 -44.32 -22.06 11.42
C ALA A 11 -43.03 -21.37 10.92
N GLY A 12 -42.41 -20.39 11.58
CA GLY A 12 -42.77 -19.59 12.73
C GLY A 12 -41.90 -18.33 12.70
N THR A 13 -42.52 -17.19 12.99
CA THR A 13 -41.85 -15.92 13.24
C THR A 13 -41.47 -15.87 14.72
N ALA A 14 -40.20 -16.13 15.05
CA ALA A 14 -39.64 -15.79 16.37
C ALA A 14 -38.11 -15.80 16.31
N ALA A 15 -37.49 -14.64 16.13
CA ALA A 15 -36.20 -14.26 16.75
C ALA A 15 -35.71 -12.93 16.15
N VAL A 16 -36.52 -11.88 16.23
CA VAL A 16 -36.00 -10.52 16.30
C VAL A 16 -36.04 -10.15 17.78
N TYR A 17 -34.90 -9.71 18.31
CA TYR A 17 -34.73 -8.99 19.58
C TYR A 17 -34.54 -9.80 20.89
N TRP A 18 -33.27 -10.09 21.24
CA TRP A 18 -32.66 -9.81 22.57
C TRP A 18 -31.13 -10.09 22.43
N PRO A 19 -30.23 -9.53 23.24
CA PRO A 19 -29.37 -8.40 22.91
C PRO A 19 -27.92 -8.66 23.37
N ARG A 20 -27.09 -7.62 23.26
CA ARG A 20 -25.85 -7.42 24.02
C ARG A 20 -25.96 -7.95 25.47
N LEU A 21 -25.29 -9.06 25.77
CA LEU A 21 -24.92 -9.48 27.12
C LEU A 21 -23.86 -10.58 27.02
N LYS A 22 -22.60 -10.16 27.01
CA LYS A 22 -21.43 -10.85 27.59
C LYS A 22 -20.21 -9.94 27.41
N ALA A 23 -20.31 -8.76 28.03
CA ALA A 23 -19.14 -8.12 28.58
C ALA A 23 -18.92 -8.70 29.98
N GLN A 24 -17.65 -8.87 30.34
CA GLN A 24 -17.13 -9.11 31.68
C GLN A 24 -17.18 -10.57 32.18
N LEU A 25 -16.25 -10.88 33.09
CA LEU A 25 -15.69 -12.18 33.51
C LEU A 25 -14.45 -12.51 32.64
N THR A 26 -13.20 -12.38 33.07
CA THR A 26 -12.63 -12.48 34.43
C THR A 26 -11.27 -11.76 34.48
N ALA A 27 -11.17 -10.71 35.30
CA ALA A 27 -9.90 -10.19 35.80
C ALA A 27 -10.08 -9.98 37.30
N SER A 28 -9.50 -10.85 38.11
CA SER A 28 -9.30 -10.66 39.55
C SER A 28 -8.40 -11.76 40.10
N SER A 29 -7.17 -11.40 40.47
CA SER A 29 -6.45 -11.96 41.61
C SER A 29 -5.56 -10.85 42.18
N GLN A 30 -6.09 -10.16 43.18
CA GLN A 30 -5.34 -9.32 44.11
C GLN A 30 -5.08 -10.12 45.39
N VAL A 31 -3.81 -10.18 45.80
CA VAL A 31 -3.32 -10.47 47.16
C VAL A 31 -1.94 -9.81 47.20
N ALA A 32 -1.50 -8.99 48.15
CA ALA A 32 -2.06 -8.35 49.32
C ALA A 32 -1.13 -7.16 49.64
N ARG A 33 -1.65 -6.14 50.32
CA ARG A 33 -0.88 -5.11 51.05
C ARG A 33 -0.91 -5.45 52.53
N PRO A 34 0.14 -5.14 53.28
CA PRO A 34 0.01 -4.12 54.34
C PRO A 34 1.23 -3.18 54.32
N GLU A 35 1.36 -2.10 55.07
CA GLU A 35 0.51 -0.97 55.48
C GLU A 35 1.43 -0.07 56.32
N ARG A 36 1.40 1.26 56.07
CA ARG A 36 1.78 2.39 56.98
C ARG A 36 3.26 2.49 57.43
N THR A 37 3.90 3.66 57.54
CA THR A 37 3.45 5.05 57.76
C THR A 37 4.60 6.03 57.42
N PRO A 38 4.37 7.36 57.36
CA PRO A 38 5.13 8.34 56.57
C PRO A 38 6.10 9.21 57.37
N LYS A 39 7.03 9.90 56.68
CA LYS A 39 7.60 11.17 57.15
C LYS A 39 8.11 12.04 55.98
N SER A 40 7.50 13.21 55.84
CA SER A 40 8.05 14.44 55.24
C SER A 40 8.55 15.32 56.42
N PRO A 41 9.52 16.26 56.30
CA PRO A 41 9.44 17.44 55.40
C PRO A 41 10.77 17.99 54.80
N GLU A 42 10.65 18.75 53.70
CA GLU A 42 11.58 19.77 53.17
C GLU A 42 11.69 20.97 54.17
N PRO A 43 12.69 21.92 54.19
CA PRO A 43 13.43 22.55 53.08
C PRO A 43 14.91 23.01 53.29
N GLN A 44 15.48 23.51 52.19
CA GLN A 44 16.80 24.11 51.86
C GLN A 44 17.33 25.21 52.82
N PRO A 45 18.66 25.48 52.85
CA PRO A 45 19.13 26.83 52.43
C PRO A 45 20.53 26.93 51.74
N THR A 46 20.66 28.01 50.97
CA THR A 46 21.76 28.57 50.16
C THR A 46 23.00 29.04 50.95
N ALA A 47 24.21 28.97 50.37
CA ALA A 47 25.29 29.97 50.53
C ALA A 47 26.45 29.77 49.51
N ILE A 48 27.10 30.88 49.14
CA ILE A 48 28.02 31.12 48.01
C ILE A 48 29.45 31.36 48.54
N THR A 49 30.51 30.83 47.89
CA THR A 49 31.83 31.50 47.73
C THR A 49 32.81 30.79 46.75
N THR A 50 33.39 31.56 45.82
CA THR A 50 34.55 31.30 44.90
C THR A 50 35.88 31.73 45.59
N PRO A 51 37.13 31.73 44.98
CA PRO A 51 37.71 31.19 43.72
C PRO A 51 39.17 30.59 43.93
N PRO A 52 40.22 30.69 43.05
CA PRO A 52 40.41 30.52 41.58
C PRO A 52 41.61 29.58 41.20
N VAL A 53 41.64 28.99 39.99
CA VAL A 53 42.83 28.78 39.10
C VAL A 53 42.20 28.38 37.73
N GLY A 54 42.43 28.99 36.57
CA GLY A 54 43.61 29.67 36.06
C GLY A 54 44.29 28.79 35.01
N GLU A 55 43.63 28.49 33.88
CA GLU A 55 44.34 27.98 32.70
C GLU A 55 43.74 28.56 31.42
N THR A 56 44.51 29.48 30.85
CA THR A 56 44.32 30.15 29.58
C THR A 56 44.55 29.14 28.45
N ALA A 57 43.48 28.59 27.90
CA ALA A 57 43.53 27.94 26.59
C ALA A 57 43.19 28.98 25.52
N GLU A 58 44.21 29.33 24.75
CA GLU A 58 44.17 30.25 23.62
C GLU A 58 43.10 29.84 22.60
N ARG A 59 42.05 30.64 22.47
CA ARG A 59 40.98 30.43 21.50
C ARG A 59 41.46 30.90 20.13
N ALA A 60 41.82 29.95 19.28
CA ALA A 60 42.00 30.19 17.86
C ALA A 60 40.72 30.82 17.27
N PRO A 61 40.83 31.82 16.37
CA PRO A 61 39.66 32.47 15.80
C PRO A 61 38.85 31.48 14.97
N GLU A 62 37.63 31.24 15.43
CA GLU A 62 36.59 30.46 14.76
C GLU A 62 36.24 31.19 13.46
N SER A 63 36.67 30.64 12.32
CA SER A 63 36.25 31.13 11.00
C SER A 63 34.72 31.16 10.95
N PRO A 64 34.09 32.23 10.43
CA PRO A 64 32.67 32.25 10.19
C PRO A 64 32.29 31.06 9.31
N LYS A 65 31.58 30.09 9.91
CA LYS A 65 30.99 28.96 9.20
C LYS A 65 29.96 29.55 8.24
N GLU A 66 30.34 29.61 6.96
CA GLU A 66 29.45 29.96 5.87
C GLU A 66 28.15 29.15 6.01
N PRO A 67 26.96 29.79 5.91
CA PRO A 67 25.70 29.06 6.03
C PRO A 67 25.72 27.95 4.98
N ALA A 68 25.66 26.70 5.44
CA ALA A 68 25.51 25.56 4.55
C ALA A 68 24.27 25.82 3.67
N GLN A 69 24.50 26.07 2.39
CA GLN A 69 23.43 26.18 1.41
C GLN A 69 22.60 24.91 1.54
N ALA A 70 21.30 25.05 1.80
CA ALA A 70 20.38 23.93 1.83
C ALA A 70 20.58 23.15 0.52
N ALA A 71 21.07 21.92 0.63
CA ALA A 71 21.31 21.08 -0.53
C ALA A 71 19.97 20.89 -1.22
N TYR A 72 19.83 21.42 -2.43
CA TYR A 72 18.66 21.12 -3.25
C TYR A 72 18.59 19.60 -3.40
N PRO A 73 17.39 19.00 -3.24
CA PRO A 73 17.24 17.57 -3.41
C PRO A 73 17.76 17.19 -4.80
N SER A 74 18.58 16.14 -4.86
CA SER A 74 19.26 15.67 -6.08
C SER A 74 18.31 15.13 -7.15
N MET A 75 17.01 15.06 -6.85
CA MET A 75 15.94 14.59 -7.72
C MET A 75 14.80 15.62 -7.78
N PRO A 76 14.09 15.73 -8.91
CA PRO A 76 12.94 16.63 -9.02
C PRO A 76 11.85 16.22 -8.01
N LEU A 77 11.20 17.22 -7.42
CA LEU A 77 10.10 17.03 -6.49
C LEU A 77 8.79 17.63 -7.03
N PRO A 78 7.65 16.97 -6.78
CA PRO A 78 6.35 17.50 -7.17
C PRO A 78 5.99 18.73 -6.34
N THR A 79 5.33 19.70 -6.96
CA THR A 79 4.80 20.90 -6.29
C THR A 79 3.33 20.76 -5.90
N THR A 80 2.66 19.70 -6.36
CA THR A 80 1.23 19.44 -6.12
C THR A 80 1.05 18.07 -5.47
N PHE A 81 -0.02 17.92 -4.70
CA PHE A 81 -0.32 16.65 -4.03
C PHE A 81 -0.68 15.56 -5.06
N GLY A 82 -0.17 14.36 -4.83
CA GLY A 82 -0.38 13.24 -5.73
C GLY A 82 0.62 12.11 -5.53
N VAL A 83 0.55 11.13 -6.42
CA VAL A 83 1.53 10.04 -6.52
C VAL A 83 2.20 10.16 -7.88
N TYR A 84 3.53 10.16 -7.87
CA TYR A 84 4.33 10.37 -9.05
C TYR A 84 5.31 9.21 -9.22
N ALA A 85 5.52 8.76 -10.45
CA ALA A 85 6.64 7.92 -10.81
C ALA A 85 7.82 8.82 -11.21
N LEU A 86 8.99 8.55 -10.65
CA LEU A 86 10.26 9.12 -11.07
C LEU A 86 10.95 8.09 -11.97
N SER A 87 11.07 8.40 -13.26
CA SER A 87 11.72 7.57 -14.28
C SER A 87 12.54 8.47 -15.19
N GLU A 88 13.76 8.06 -15.51
CA GLU A 88 14.69 8.84 -16.37
C GLU A 88 14.87 10.31 -15.91
N GLY A 89 14.83 10.55 -14.60
CA GLY A 89 14.94 11.91 -14.03
C GLY A 89 13.70 12.80 -14.22
N HIS A 90 12.57 12.25 -14.66
CA HIS A 90 11.31 12.97 -14.86
C HIS A 90 10.21 12.46 -13.92
N LEU A 91 9.36 13.38 -13.46
CA LEU A 91 8.18 13.05 -12.68
C LEU A 91 6.96 12.87 -13.58
N HIS A 92 6.31 11.71 -13.46
CA HIS A 92 5.07 11.37 -14.14
C HIS A 92 3.96 11.21 -13.10
N GLU A 93 2.95 12.09 -13.13
CA GLU A 93 1.80 11.94 -12.24
C GLU A 93 1.02 10.66 -12.59
N LEU A 94 0.74 9.84 -11.58
CA LEU A 94 -0.02 8.61 -11.73
C LEU A 94 -1.48 8.84 -11.41
N LYS A 95 -2.37 8.24 -12.20
CA LYS A 95 -3.82 8.37 -12.00
C LYS A 95 -4.35 7.22 -11.13
N PRO A 96 -5.22 7.52 -10.15
CA PRO A 96 -5.81 6.50 -9.31
C PRO A 96 -6.77 5.64 -10.12
N VAL A 97 -6.78 4.34 -9.84
CA VAL A 97 -7.80 3.43 -10.39
C VAL A 97 -9.09 3.52 -9.55
N PRO A 98 -10.27 3.31 -10.16
CA PRO A 98 -11.52 3.27 -9.40
C PRO A 98 -11.55 2.13 -8.37
N GLY A 99 -12.08 2.43 -7.17
CA GLY A 99 -12.26 1.46 -6.11
C GLY A 99 -11.01 1.23 -5.25
N LYS A 100 -11.13 0.35 -4.26
CA LYS A 100 -10.01 -0.07 -3.41
C LYS A 100 -9.30 -1.26 -4.03
N ILE A 101 -7.99 -1.29 -3.87
CA ILE A 101 -7.20 -2.45 -4.30
C ILE A 101 -7.47 -3.60 -3.33
N PRO A 102 -7.78 -4.81 -3.83
CA PRO A 102 -7.94 -5.98 -2.97
C PRO A 102 -6.68 -6.22 -2.14
N ASP A 103 -6.86 -6.66 -0.90
CA ASP A 103 -5.76 -7.06 -0.02
C ASP A 103 -4.84 -8.06 -0.72
N ARG A 104 -3.53 -8.02 -0.42
CA ARG A 104 -2.52 -8.89 -1.05
C ARG A 104 -2.83 -10.39 -0.92
N ARG A 105 -3.60 -10.80 0.10
CA ARG A 105 -4.05 -12.20 0.29
C ARG A 105 -5.06 -12.65 -0.76
N VAL A 106 -5.72 -11.71 -1.42
CA VAL A 106 -6.57 -12.00 -2.58
C VAL A 106 -5.66 -12.25 -3.78
N ALA A 107 -5.64 -13.51 -4.24
CA ALA A 107 -4.74 -13.94 -5.31
C ALA A 107 -4.87 -13.08 -6.58
N ILE A 108 -6.10 -12.76 -6.97
CA ILE A 108 -6.43 -12.06 -8.21
C ILE A 108 -7.65 -11.14 -8.01
N SER A 109 -7.58 -9.91 -8.51
CA SER A 109 -8.68 -8.93 -8.45
C SER A 109 -9.80 -9.21 -9.44
N ALA A 110 -10.88 -8.41 -9.35
CA ALA A 110 -11.79 -8.22 -10.46
C ALA A 110 -11.06 -7.65 -11.70
N ALA A 111 -11.68 -7.82 -12.87
CA ALA A 111 -11.11 -7.37 -14.14
C ALA A 111 -11.06 -5.83 -14.21
N ILE A 112 -9.93 -5.32 -14.72
CA ILE A 112 -9.71 -3.93 -15.11
C ILE A 112 -9.77 -3.86 -16.63
N ASN A 113 -10.72 -3.09 -17.13
CA ASN A 113 -10.91 -2.87 -18.58
C ASN A 113 -10.50 -1.45 -19.01
N THR A 114 -10.18 -0.59 -18.05
CA THR A 114 -9.70 0.78 -18.33
C THR A 114 -8.27 0.70 -18.89
N PRO A 115 -7.94 1.41 -19.98
CA PRO A 115 -6.58 1.49 -20.49
C PRO A 115 -5.66 2.19 -19.48
N SER A 116 -4.37 1.84 -19.50
CA SER A 116 -3.37 2.57 -18.72
C SER A 116 -3.15 3.94 -19.35
N VAL A 117 -2.99 4.97 -18.52
CA VAL A 117 -2.83 6.37 -19.00
C VAL A 117 -1.37 6.82 -18.92
N THR A 118 -0.60 6.30 -17.97
CA THR A 118 0.80 6.67 -17.77
C THR A 118 1.71 5.56 -18.27
N THR A 119 2.56 5.87 -19.26
CA THR A 119 3.56 4.94 -19.78
C THR A 119 4.96 5.50 -19.49
N LEU A 120 5.80 4.68 -18.85
CA LEU A 120 7.20 4.96 -18.54
C LEU A 120 8.08 4.22 -19.54
N MET A 121 9.16 4.83 -20.00
CA MET A 121 10.05 4.21 -21.00
C MET A 121 11.09 3.28 -20.36
N ASP A 122 11.35 3.45 -19.06
CA ASP A 122 12.34 2.68 -18.32
C ASP A 122 11.74 2.01 -17.07
N GLY A 123 12.33 0.88 -16.68
CA GLY A 123 11.91 0.05 -15.55
C GLY A 123 12.53 0.41 -14.20
N ASP A 124 13.59 1.23 -14.16
CA ASP A 124 14.13 1.82 -12.93
C ASP A 124 13.21 2.97 -12.49
N VAL A 125 12.19 2.57 -11.72
CA VAL A 125 11.12 3.47 -11.28
C VAL A 125 11.16 3.60 -9.78
N LYS A 126 11.24 4.85 -9.31
CA LYS A 126 10.98 5.25 -7.92
C LYS A 126 9.63 5.95 -7.86
N PHE A 127 9.03 6.05 -6.69
CA PHE A 127 7.77 6.79 -6.53
C PHE A 127 7.88 7.87 -5.48
N VAL A 128 7.33 9.05 -5.78
CA VAL A 128 7.17 10.14 -4.82
C VAL A 128 5.68 10.25 -4.49
N VAL A 129 5.36 10.11 -3.20
CA VAL A 129 4.01 10.29 -2.68
C VAL A 129 3.98 11.60 -1.92
N PHE A 130 3.31 12.62 -2.47
CA PHE A 130 3.14 13.91 -1.82
C PHE A 130 1.72 14.03 -1.27
N ARG A 131 1.59 14.05 0.07
CA ARG A 131 0.28 14.07 0.75
C ARG A 131 0.10 15.32 1.62
N PRO A 132 -1.13 15.80 1.78
CA PRO A 132 -1.42 16.90 2.69
C PRO A 132 -1.23 16.53 4.17
N ASP A 133 -1.35 15.24 4.51
CA ASP A 133 -1.36 14.75 5.90
C ASP A 133 0.03 14.60 6.53
N GLY A 134 1.12 14.67 5.75
CA GLY A 134 2.49 14.66 6.30
C GLY A 134 2.95 13.36 6.96
N GLY A 135 2.17 12.28 6.87
CA GLY A 135 2.49 11.02 7.54
C GLY A 135 3.58 10.24 6.81
N VAL A 136 4.42 9.52 7.56
CA VAL A 136 5.41 8.55 7.04
C VAL A 136 4.92 7.10 7.06
N ASP A 137 3.62 6.89 7.26
CA ASP A 137 3.05 5.55 7.28
C ASP A 137 3.23 4.85 5.92
N ALA A 138 4.08 3.83 5.92
CA ALA A 138 4.41 2.95 4.81
C ALA A 138 3.43 1.76 4.70
N SER A 139 2.55 1.56 5.69
CA SER A 139 1.65 0.40 5.74
C SER A 139 0.75 0.35 4.51
N GLY A 140 0.70 -0.83 3.87
CA GLY A 140 -0.11 -1.04 2.67
C GLY A 140 0.41 -0.28 1.45
N THR A 141 1.71 0.04 1.42
CA THR A 141 2.39 0.59 0.25
C THR A 141 3.17 -0.52 -0.46
N GLU A 142 2.84 -0.81 -1.71
CA GLU A 142 3.45 -1.91 -2.47
C GLU A 142 3.31 -1.68 -3.98
N VAL A 143 4.21 -2.24 -4.79
CA VAL A 143 4.10 -2.24 -6.25
C VAL A 143 3.70 -3.63 -6.71
N ARG A 144 2.55 -3.76 -7.37
CA ARG A 144 1.95 -5.05 -7.78
C ARG A 144 1.83 -5.17 -9.29
N VAL A 145 1.84 -6.41 -9.75
CA VAL A 145 1.66 -6.76 -11.17
C VAL A 145 0.19 -6.65 -11.58
N ILE A 146 -0.06 -5.99 -12.72
CA ILE A 146 -1.33 -6.07 -13.44
C ILE A 146 -1.11 -6.98 -14.66
N ALA A 147 -1.58 -8.22 -14.57
CA ALA A 147 -1.42 -9.19 -15.63
C ALA A 147 -2.49 -9.04 -16.72
N LYS A 148 -2.08 -9.19 -17.99
CA LYS A 148 -3.00 -9.26 -19.11
C LYS A 148 -3.71 -10.62 -19.12
N VAL A 149 -5.02 -10.61 -19.31
CA VAL A 149 -5.78 -11.83 -19.59
C VAL A 149 -5.61 -12.14 -21.08
N SER A 150 -4.75 -13.09 -21.40
CA SER A 150 -4.39 -13.42 -22.81
C SER A 150 -5.48 -14.23 -23.50
N ARG A 151 -6.16 -15.10 -22.76
CA ARG A 151 -7.25 -15.95 -23.22
C ARG A 151 -8.29 -16.11 -22.13
N SER A 152 -9.53 -16.28 -22.54
CA SER A 152 -10.62 -16.62 -21.65
C SER A 152 -11.29 -17.89 -22.18
N MET A 153 -11.49 -18.90 -21.36
CA MET A 153 -12.33 -20.04 -21.67
C MET A 153 -13.69 -19.85 -21.01
N GLY A 154 -14.75 -20.21 -21.71
CA GLY A 154 -16.12 -20.17 -21.21
C GLY A 154 -16.94 -21.25 -21.86
N VAL A 155 -18.25 -21.19 -21.65
CA VAL A 155 -19.22 -22.07 -22.27
C VAL A 155 -19.88 -21.32 -23.43
N ASP A 156 -19.87 -21.89 -24.63
CA ASP A 156 -20.53 -21.31 -25.80
C ASP A 156 -22.05 -21.48 -25.77
N ALA A 157 -22.73 -20.94 -26.79
CA ALA A 157 -24.19 -21.05 -26.91
C ALA A 157 -24.71 -22.49 -27.03
N THR A 158 -23.84 -23.47 -27.31
CA THR A 158 -24.17 -24.89 -27.41
C THR A 158 -23.90 -25.67 -26.12
N GLY A 159 -23.40 -25.00 -25.07
CA GLY A 159 -23.05 -25.66 -23.81
C GLY A 159 -21.65 -26.28 -23.81
N LYS A 160 -20.83 -26.03 -24.84
CA LYS A 160 -19.46 -26.59 -24.92
C LYS A 160 -18.41 -25.60 -24.45
N ALA A 161 -17.32 -26.13 -23.89
CA ALA A 161 -16.17 -25.32 -23.53
C ALA A 161 -15.52 -24.75 -24.81
N ALA A 162 -15.37 -23.44 -24.86
CA ALA A 162 -14.79 -22.73 -25.98
C ALA A 162 -13.91 -21.57 -25.50
N ILE A 163 -12.89 -21.24 -26.31
CA ILE A 163 -12.11 -20.02 -26.10
C ILE A 163 -12.97 -18.84 -26.54
N VAL A 164 -13.22 -17.93 -25.61
CA VAL A 164 -13.89 -16.65 -25.84
C VAL A 164 -12.87 -15.51 -25.79
N SER A 165 -13.14 -14.42 -26.52
CA SER A 165 -12.27 -13.25 -26.47
C SER A 165 -12.17 -12.72 -25.04
N ALA A 166 -10.95 -12.52 -24.57
CA ALA A 166 -10.72 -11.87 -23.28
C ALA A 166 -10.86 -10.34 -23.35
N GLY A 167 -10.89 -9.76 -24.57
CA GLY A 167 -10.81 -8.32 -24.79
C GLY A 167 -9.54 -7.71 -24.18
N ASP A 168 -9.60 -6.42 -23.87
CA ASP A 168 -8.55 -5.72 -23.10
C ASP A 168 -8.80 -5.85 -21.60
N SER A 169 -8.86 -7.10 -21.12
CA SER A 169 -9.06 -7.42 -19.70
C SER A 169 -7.72 -7.62 -19.00
N TRP A 170 -7.59 -6.98 -17.83
CA TRP A 170 -6.41 -7.06 -16.97
C TRP A 170 -6.80 -7.43 -15.55
N VAL A 171 -5.89 -8.00 -14.77
CA VAL A 171 -6.14 -8.33 -13.35
C VAL A 171 -4.94 -8.02 -12.48
N ILE A 172 -5.18 -7.50 -11.28
CA ILE A 172 -4.13 -7.29 -10.28
C ILE A 172 -3.83 -8.64 -9.63
N ARG A 173 -2.56 -9.04 -9.67
CA ARG A 173 -2.05 -10.25 -9.03
C ARG A 173 -1.70 -9.97 -7.57
N SER A 174 -1.64 -10.99 -6.72
CA SER A 174 -1.13 -10.87 -5.33
C SER A 174 0.39 -10.62 -5.25
N MET A 175 1.09 -10.77 -6.37
CA MET A 175 2.54 -10.61 -6.46
C MET A 175 2.92 -9.12 -6.37
N SER A 176 3.87 -8.82 -5.49
CA SER A 176 4.43 -7.48 -5.30
C SER A 176 5.96 -7.52 -5.44
N TYR A 177 6.53 -6.40 -5.90
CA TYR A 177 7.97 -6.18 -5.87
C TYR A 177 8.35 -5.45 -4.59
N PRO A 178 9.52 -5.79 -4.01
CA PRO A 178 9.96 -5.20 -2.77
C PRO A 178 10.42 -3.75 -3.00
N TYR A 179 9.70 -2.82 -2.39
CA TYR A 179 10.04 -1.39 -2.36
C TYR A 179 10.16 -0.95 -0.90
N LYS A 180 11.25 -0.25 -0.57
CA LYS A 180 11.43 0.43 0.72
C LYS A 180 10.70 1.77 0.65
N VAL A 181 10.09 2.16 1.75
CA VAL A 181 9.42 3.46 1.88
C VAL A 181 10.12 4.27 2.96
N GLY A 182 10.44 5.53 2.66
CA GLY A 182 11.03 6.45 3.62
C GLY A 182 10.62 7.89 3.36
N PRO A 183 10.84 8.80 4.32
CA PRO A 183 10.70 10.24 4.07
C PRO A 183 11.72 10.70 3.03
N ILE A 184 11.40 11.79 2.33
CA ILE A 184 12.40 12.57 1.62
C ILE A 184 12.99 13.59 2.59
N ASP A 185 14.32 13.71 2.61
CA ASP A 185 15.03 14.66 3.48
C ASP A 185 14.49 16.09 3.28
N ASP A 186 14.28 16.79 4.40
CA ASP A 186 13.68 18.13 4.46
C ASP A 186 12.27 18.27 3.86
N GLN A 187 11.61 17.16 3.50
CA GLN A 187 10.28 17.14 2.90
C GLN A 187 9.34 16.24 3.72
N SER A 188 8.90 16.74 4.88
CA SER A 188 8.05 16.00 5.83
C SER A 188 6.71 15.52 5.27
N ARG A 189 6.29 16.03 4.10
CA ARG A 189 5.04 15.65 3.41
C ARG A 189 5.22 14.69 2.25
N MET A 190 6.46 14.30 1.96
CA MET A 190 6.79 13.44 0.84
C MET A 190 7.40 12.14 1.30
N LEU A 191 6.96 11.05 0.67
CA LEU A 191 7.56 9.73 0.82
C LEU A 191 8.19 9.32 -0.49
N LEU A 192 9.34 8.68 -0.38
CA LEU A 192 10.04 8.06 -1.48
C LEU A 192 9.93 6.54 -1.34
N LEU A 193 9.40 5.91 -2.38
CA LEU A 193 9.43 4.46 -2.55
C LEU A 193 10.58 4.16 -3.51
N GLN A 194 11.52 3.33 -3.08
CA GLN A 194 12.66 2.89 -3.91
C GLN A 194 12.72 1.37 -3.93
N PRO A 195 13.19 0.76 -5.03
CA PRO A 195 13.45 -0.67 -5.04
C PRO A 195 14.29 -1.12 -3.84
N GLU A 196 13.99 -2.31 -3.31
CA GLU A 196 14.77 -2.82 -2.17
C GLU A 196 16.22 -3.16 -2.55
N GLN A 197 16.38 -3.66 -3.77
CA GLN A 197 17.66 -4.05 -4.34
C GLN A 197 18.15 -2.96 -5.31
N ASP A 198 19.43 -2.60 -5.18
CA ASP A 198 20.06 -1.65 -6.10
C ASP A 198 20.15 -2.25 -7.52
N GLY A 199 19.85 -1.44 -8.54
CA GLY A 199 19.83 -1.87 -9.93
C GLY A 199 18.62 -2.75 -10.31
N PHE A 200 17.66 -2.95 -9.40
CA PHE A 200 16.39 -3.58 -9.74
C PHE A 200 15.59 -2.71 -10.71
N ALA A 201 15.11 -3.31 -11.79
CA ALA A 201 14.22 -2.69 -12.75
C ALA A 201 13.00 -3.56 -13.01
N LEU A 202 11.83 -2.93 -13.13
CA LEU A 202 10.60 -3.58 -13.55
C LEU A 202 10.72 -4.01 -15.01
N ALA A 203 10.31 -5.24 -15.31
CA ALA A 203 10.20 -5.71 -16.69
C ALA A 203 9.10 -4.93 -17.44
N PRO A 204 9.10 -4.92 -18.78
CA PRO A 204 7.98 -4.36 -19.54
C PRO A 204 6.64 -5.02 -19.16
N GLY A 205 5.63 -4.19 -18.91
CA GLY A 205 4.32 -4.65 -18.44
C GLY A 205 3.53 -3.58 -17.68
N ARG A 206 2.38 -3.98 -17.14
CA ARG A 206 1.47 -3.07 -16.42
C ARG A 206 1.57 -3.33 -14.92
N TYR A 207 1.54 -2.25 -14.15
CA TYR A 207 1.78 -2.28 -12.72
C TYR A 207 0.83 -1.32 -12.00
N ILE A 208 0.74 -1.52 -10.69
CA ILE A 208 0.03 -0.62 -9.81
C ILE A 208 0.86 -0.36 -8.57
N VAL A 209 1.10 0.91 -8.27
CA VAL A 209 1.59 1.28 -6.94
C VAL A 209 0.37 1.49 -6.05
N VAL A 210 0.32 0.72 -4.96
CA VAL A 210 -0.71 0.83 -3.93
C VAL A 210 -0.18 1.76 -2.86
N VAL A 211 -0.98 2.73 -2.43
CA VAL A 211 -0.66 3.66 -1.34
C VAL A 211 -1.92 3.79 -0.49
N LYS A 212 -1.85 3.38 0.79
CA LYS A 212 -3.01 3.37 1.72
C LYS A 212 -4.26 2.67 1.13
N GLY A 213 -4.06 1.58 0.39
CA GLY A 213 -5.13 0.80 -0.25
C GLY A 213 -5.74 1.41 -1.52
N MET A 214 -5.28 2.59 -1.94
CA MET A 214 -5.59 3.19 -3.24
C MET A 214 -4.52 2.80 -4.25
N GLY A 215 -4.90 2.42 -5.47
CA GLY A 215 -3.95 2.01 -6.49
C GLY A 215 -3.79 3.07 -7.57
N TYR A 216 -2.56 3.22 -8.07
CA TYR A 216 -2.21 4.14 -9.13
C TYR A 216 -1.53 3.37 -10.26
N ASP A 217 -2.15 3.41 -11.43
CA ASP A 217 -1.80 2.58 -12.58
C ASP A 217 -0.69 3.20 -13.42
N PHE A 218 0.24 2.37 -13.88
CA PHE A 218 1.23 2.74 -14.88
C PHE A 218 1.67 1.53 -15.70
N THR A 219 2.26 1.80 -16.86
CA THR A 219 2.83 0.80 -17.76
C THR A 219 4.31 1.10 -17.97
N VAL A 220 5.17 0.08 -17.90
CA VAL A 220 6.55 0.13 -18.37
C VAL A 220 6.56 -0.35 -19.82
N ALA A 221 7.05 0.48 -20.73
CA ALA A 221 7.04 0.20 -22.16
C ALA A 221 7.96 -0.97 -22.54
N GLY A 222 7.66 -1.57 -23.69
CA GLY A 222 8.41 -2.68 -24.26
C GLY A 222 7.58 -3.95 -24.41
N THR A 223 8.24 -5.01 -24.90
CA THR A 223 7.60 -6.30 -25.14
C THR A 223 7.44 -7.05 -23.82
N ILE A 224 6.19 -7.40 -23.48
CA ILE A 224 5.88 -8.19 -22.28
C ILE A 224 6.44 -9.62 -22.44
N THR A 225 7.47 -9.93 -21.66
CA THR A 225 8.12 -11.26 -21.63
C THR A 225 8.05 -11.93 -20.26
N ASP A 226 7.77 -11.17 -19.19
CA ASP A 226 7.62 -11.71 -17.84
C ASP A 226 6.35 -12.59 -17.75
N PRO A 227 6.46 -13.87 -17.38
CA PRO A 227 5.29 -14.75 -17.24
C PRO A 227 4.29 -14.27 -16.17
N ASN A 228 4.71 -13.42 -15.22
CA ASN A 228 3.81 -12.83 -14.23
C ASN A 228 2.84 -11.82 -14.84
N GLN A 229 3.20 -11.24 -15.98
CA GLN A 229 2.39 -10.27 -16.72
C GLN A 229 1.29 -10.91 -17.57
N CYS A 230 1.15 -12.24 -17.54
CA CYS A 230 0.20 -12.98 -18.36
C CYS A 230 -0.60 -14.00 -17.55
N VAL A 231 -1.91 -14.03 -17.75
CA VAL A 231 -2.81 -15.06 -17.23
C VAL A 231 -3.80 -15.53 -18.29
N GLU A 232 -4.22 -16.79 -18.19
CA GLU A 232 -5.42 -17.31 -18.86
C GLU A 232 -6.56 -17.36 -17.84
N ARG A 233 -7.79 -17.06 -18.28
CA ARG A 233 -9.00 -17.08 -17.46
C ARG A 233 -9.89 -18.26 -17.86
N ILE A 234 -10.51 -18.94 -16.89
CA ILE A 234 -11.54 -19.96 -17.10
C ILE A 234 -12.79 -19.52 -16.35
N ASN A 235 -13.87 -19.27 -17.07
CA ASN A 235 -15.17 -18.95 -16.50
C ASN A 235 -15.96 -20.24 -16.28
N ALA A 236 -16.28 -20.53 -15.02
CA ALA A 236 -17.13 -21.64 -14.60
C ALA A 236 -18.37 -21.13 -13.85
N ALA A 237 -19.31 -22.01 -13.56
CA ALA A 237 -20.56 -21.66 -12.88
C ALA A 237 -20.35 -21.00 -11.50
N ASN A 238 -19.26 -21.32 -10.82
CA ASN A 238 -18.90 -20.80 -9.49
C ASN A 238 -17.90 -19.62 -9.53
N GLY A 239 -17.54 -19.11 -10.71
CA GLY A 239 -16.68 -17.93 -10.84
C GLY A 239 -15.59 -18.05 -11.90
N ALA A 240 -14.63 -17.12 -11.83
CA ALA A 240 -13.48 -17.07 -12.73
C ALA A 240 -12.23 -17.60 -12.04
N PHE A 241 -11.55 -18.53 -12.70
CA PHE A 241 -10.26 -19.07 -12.30
C PHE A 241 -9.19 -18.55 -13.24
N TYR A 242 -7.96 -18.43 -12.74
CA TYR A 242 -6.86 -17.97 -13.55
C TYR A 242 -5.64 -18.85 -13.34
N SER A 243 -4.89 -19.03 -14.41
CA SER A 243 -3.59 -19.72 -14.41
C SER A 243 -2.56 -18.85 -15.13
N PRO A 244 -1.26 -18.98 -14.80
CA PRO A 244 -0.20 -18.38 -15.60
C PRO A 244 -0.30 -18.84 -17.06
N CYS A 245 0.08 -17.97 -17.98
CA CYS A 245 0.17 -18.36 -19.38
C CYS A 245 1.24 -19.44 -19.58
N PRO A 246 1.03 -20.39 -20.51
CA PRO A 246 2.07 -21.33 -20.88
C PRO A 246 3.29 -20.58 -21.42
N PRO A 247 4.51 -21.09 -21.18
CA PRO A 247 5.71 -20.50 -21.75
C PRO A 247 5.64 -20.51 -23.29
N PRO A 248 6.28 -19.54 -23.97
CA PRO A 248 6.32 -19.52 -25.42
C PRO A 248 6.90 -20.84 -25.96
N ARG A 249 6.22 -21.44 -26.94
CA ARG A 249 6.73 -22.64 -27.62
C ARG A 249 7.94 -22.24 -28.45
N ARG A 250 9.09 -22.89 -28.22
CA ARG A 250 10.30 -22.76 -29.05
C ARG A 250 10.15 -23.54 -30.34
#